data_AF-A0A2N2VQV0-F1
#
_entry.id   AF-A0A2N2VQV0-F1
#
_cell.length_a   1.000
_cell.length_b   1.000
_cell.length_c   1.000
_cell.angle_alpha   90.00
_cell.angle_beta   90.00
_cell.angle_gamma   90.00
#
_symmetry.space_group_name_H-M   'P 1'
#
loop_
_entity.id
_entity.type
_entity.pdbx_description
1 polymer ?
#
loop_
_entity_poly.entity_id
_entity_poly.type
_entity_poly.pdbx_seq_one_letter_code
_entity_poly.pdbx_strand_id
1 'polypeptide(L)'
;MNLWIALLIALLAWPAQAEIYKCRLANGKTEISNSPCSGGSGTVTVRPDDTVTEQNRQQAERDVERMHNFVEKRQAEQLADEKAERERQTSERQWAAQQRVYASTSMDDCLRELAQQSIDPKRRAELEAICRAKVKNEPTIVGVPVPVYGIGSGYHPPRVTPLPTPRPEAKPETRPGKPCPRGDKYCVR
;
A
#
# COMPACT_ATOMS: atom_id res chain seq x y z
N MET A 1 -28.10 45.69 42.64
CA MET A 1 -29.04 44.55 42.55
C MET A 1 -28.43 43.29 41.94
N ASN A 2 -27.60 43.38 40.89
CA ASN A 2 -27.08 42.19 40.19
C ASN A 2 -26.10 41.32 41.01
N LEU A 3 -25.39 41.92 41.98
CA LEU A 3 -24.41 41.20 42.82
C LEU A 3 -25.08 40.27 43.85
N TRP A 4 -26.27 40.64 44.34
CA TRP A 4 -27.06 39.82 45.26
C TRP A 4 -27.73 38.63 44.56
N ILE A 5 -28.12 38.81 43.29
CA ILE A 5 -28.69 37.75 42.46
C ILE A 5 -27.61 36.70 42.15
N ALA A 6 -26.38 37.13 41.83
CA ALA A 6 -25.27 36.21 41.59
C ALA A 6 -24.90 35.38 42.84
N LEU A 7 -24.96 36.00 44.03
CA LEU A 7 -24.67 35.32 45.31
C LEU A 7 -25.77 34.30 45.67
N LEU A 8 -27.04 34.60 45.39
CA LEU A 8 -28.15 33.67 45.58
C LEU A 8 -28.08 32.47 44.62
N ILE A 9 -27.68 32.68 43.36
CA ILE A 9 -27.53 31.58 42.39
C ILE A 9 -26.36 30.68 42.76
N ALA A 10 -25.27 31.23 43.30
CA ALA A 10 -24.12 30.44 43.76
C ALA A 10 -24.44 29.53 44.96
N LEU A 11 -25.41 29.91 45.81
CA LEU A 11 -25.86 29.09 46.94
C LEU A 11 -26.74 27.89 46.54
N LEU A 12 -27.40 27.94 45.37
CA LEU A 12 -28.19 26.81 44.86
C LEU A 12 -27.37 25.80 44.05
N ALA A 13 -26.08 26.07 43.79
CA ALA A 13 -25.19 25.18 43.06
C ALA A 13 -24.53 24.13 43.96
N TRP A 14 -25.20 23.68 45.03
CA TRP A 14 -24.72 22.54 45.79
C TRP A 14 -24.84 21.28 44.92
N PRO A 15 -23.77 20.46 44.80
CA PRO A 15 -23.83 19.24 44.04
C PRO A 15 -24.79 18.30 44.80
N ALA A 16 -25.97 18.09 44.24
CA ALA A 16 -26.82 16.97 44.64
C ALA A 16 -26.07 15.70 44.26
N GLN A 17 -25.28 15.16 45.19
CA GLN A 17 -24.66 13.85 45.11
C GLN A 17 -25.81 12.83 45.08
N ALA A 18 -26.38 12.58 43.91
CA ALA A 18 -27.37 11.53 43.70
C ALA A 18 -26.62 10.20 43.71
N GLU A 19 -26.38 9.67 44.92
CA GLU A 19 -25.85 8.33 45.09
C GLU A 19 -26.95 7.32 44.68
N ILE A 20 -26.69 6.59 43.60
CA ILE A 20 -27.57 5.55 43.09
C ILE A 20 -27.19 4.23 43.77
N TYR A 21 -28.06 3.71 44.64
CA TYR A 21 -27.81 2.50 45.40
C TYR A 21 -28.44 1.28 44.74
N LYS A 22 -27.66 0.21 44.56
CA LYS A 22 -28.16 -1.10 44.14
C LYS A 22 -28.55 -1.92 45.38
N CYS A 23 -29.84 -1.97 45.68
CA CYS A 23 -30.39 -2.67 46.83
C CYS A 23 -30.84 -4.08 46.44
N ARG A 24 -30.48 -5.10 47.23
CA ARG A 24 -31.08 -6.44 47.11
C ARG A 24 -32.32 -6.56 47.99
N LEU A 25 -33.49 -6.73 47.37
CA LEU A 25 -34.74 -6.96 48.06
C LEU A 25 -34.79 -8.37 48.67
N ALA A 26 -35.65 -8.57 49.67
CA ALA A 26 -35.85 -9.87 50.34
C ALA A 26 -36.30 -11.01 49.40
N ASN A 27 -36.81 -10.68 48.22
CA ASN A 27 -37.19 -11.63 47.15
C ASN A 27 -36.02 -12.03 46.23
N GLY A 28 -34.79 -11.57 46.51
CA GLY A 28 -33.58 -11.84 45.73
C GLY A 28 -33.40 -10.95 44.49
N LYS A 29 -34.34 -10.06 44.17
CA LYS A 29 -34.23 -9.12 43.05
C LYS A 29 -33.39 -7.89 43.44
N THR A 30 -32.64 -7.34 42.48
CA THR A 30 -31.89 -6.10 42.68
C THR A 30 -32.66 -4.92 42.10
N GLU A 31 -32.89 -3.89 42.92
CA GLU A 31 -33.52 -2.64 42.51
C GLU A 31 -32.51 -1.49 42.64
N ILE A 32 -32.66 -0.49 41.77
CA ILE A 32 -31.84 0.72 41.76
C ILE A 32 -32.67 1.81 42.45
N SER A 33 -32.28 2.18 43.67
CA SER A 33 -32.95 3.21 44.47
C SER A 33 -32.09 4.46 44.55
N ASN A 34 -32.72 5.64 44.59
CA ASN A 34 -32.02 6.90 44.89
C ASN A 34 -31.89 7.18 46.39
N SER A 35 -32.43 6.29 47.22
CA SER A 35 -32.39 6.37 48.68
C SER A 35 -31.62 5.18 49.24
N PRO A 36 -30.92 5.35 50.37
CA PRO A 36 -30.17 4.27 50.98
C PRO A 36 -31.10 3.09 51.27
N CYS A 37 -30.60 1.88 51.02
CA CYS A 37 -31.34 0.64 51.14
C CYS A 37 -31.99 0.55 52.53
N SER A 38 -33.32 0.41 52.59
CA SER A 38 -34.06 0.28 53.85
C SER A 38 -33.60 -0.98 54.60
N GLY A 39 -33.69 -0.96 55.94
CA GLY A 39 -33.00 -1.81 56.93
C GLY A 39 -33.13 -3.33 56.87
N GLY A 40 -33.40 -3.92 55.71
CA GLY A 40 -33.26 -5.35 55.41
C GLY A 40 -32.70 -5.64 54.01
N SER A 41 -32.24 -4.63 53.26
CA SER A 41 -31.66 -4.80 51.92
C SER A 41 -30.19 -4.40 51.89
N GLY A 42 -29.32 -5.34 51.51
CA GLY A 42 -27.88 -5.11 51.45
C GLY A 42 -27.50 -4.31 50.19
N THR A 43 -26.66 -3.29 50.36
CA THR A 43 -25.94 -2.62 49.26
C THR A 43 -24.98 -3.60 48.60
N VAL A 44 -25.24 -3.96 47.35
CA VAL A 44 -24.33 -4.83 46.60
C VAL A 44 -23.28 -3.96 45.93
N THR A 45 -22.09 -3.91 46.51
CA THR A 45 -20.90 -3.36 45.84
C THR A 45 -20.59 -4.25 44.64
N VAL A 46 -20.84 -3.76 43.42
CA VAL A 46 -20.63 -4.47 42.15
C VAL A 46 -19.15 -4.51 41.80
N ARG A 47 -18.33 -5.03 42.70
CA ARG A 47 -17.00 -5.49 42.34
C ARG A 47 -16.86 -6.88 42.91
N PRO A 48 -17.14 -7.92 42.11
CA PRO A 48 -16.61 -9.23 42.41
C PRO A 48 -15.10 -9.06 42.53
N ASP A 49 -14.58 -9.24 43.74
CA ASP A 49 -13.15 -9.49 43.95
C ASP A 49 -12.91 -10.91 43.45
N ASP A 50 -13.00 -11.10 42.13
CA ASP A 50 -12.50 -12.31 41.48
C ASP A 50 -11.00 -12.23 41.61
N THR A 51 -10.51 -12.69 42.75
CA THR A 51 -9.09 -12.83 43.05
C THR A 51 -8.54 -13.81 42.02
N VAL A 52 -7.98 -13.27 40.94
CA VAL A 52 -7.32 -14.05 39.90
C VAL A 52 -6.27 -14.89 40.62
N THR A 53 -6.44 -16.21 40.60
CA THR A 53 -5.49 -17.11 41.23
C THR A 53 -4.12 -16.91 40.58
N GLU A 54 -3.06 -16.97 41.36
CA GLU A 54 -1.68 -16.80 40.84
C GLU A 54 -1.39 -17.77 39.67
N GLN A 55 -2.01 -18.94 39.67
CA GLN A 55 -1.91 -19.90 38.57
C GLN A 55 -2.51 -19.36 37.26
N ASN A 56 -3.67 -18.70 37.31
CA ASN A 56 -4.29 -18.09 36.13
C ASN A 56 -3.44 -16.92 35.60
N ARG A 57 -2.84 -16.14 36.52
CA ARG A 57 -1.94 -15.05 36.15
C ARG A 57 -0.72 -15.57 35.41
N GLN A 58 -0.05 -16.59 35.93
CA GLN A 58 1.11 -17.19 35.28
C GLN A 58 0.78 -17.84 33.94
N GLN A 59 -0.41 -18.42 33.80
CA GLN A 59 -0.89 -18.94 32.51
C GLN A 59 -1.08 -17.80 31.51
N ALA A 60 -1.74 -16.72 31.90
CA ALA A 60 -1.93 -15.56 31.04
C ALA A 60 -0.59 -14.95 30.58
N GLU A 61 0.39 -14.84 31.48
CA GLU A 61 1.74 -14.36 31.13
C GLU A 61 2.43 -15.26 30.09
N ARG A 62 2.36 -16.60 30.26
CA ARG A 62 2.88 -17.54 29.27
C ARG A 62 2.15 -17.47 27.93
N ASP A 63 0.87 -17.18 27.93
CA ASP A 63 0.05 -17.10 26.73
C ASP A 63 0.38 -15.83 25.93
N VAL A 64 0.56 -14.71 26.63
CA VAL A 64 1.06 -13.45 26.04
C VAL A 64 2.46 -13.66 25.44
N GLU A 65 3.35 -14.35 26.15
CA GLU A 65 4.69 -14.66 25.65
C GLU A 65 4.65 -15.50 24.37
N ARG A 66 3.80 -16.54 24.31
CA ARG A 66 3.62 -17.35 23.08
C ARG A 66 3.08 -16.51 21.93
N MET A 67 2.13 -15.61 22.20
CA MET A 67 1.57 -14.71 21.20
C MET A 67 2.63 -13.73 20.69
N HIS A 68 3.44 -13.14 21.58
CA HIS A 68 4.51 -12.21 21.20
C HIS A 68 5.52 -12.89 20.28
N ASN A 69 6.03 -14.05 20.69
CA ASN A 69 6.98 -14.83 19.91
C ASN A 69 6.42 -15.23 18.53
N PHE A 70 5.14 -15.57 18.46
CA PHE A 70 4.48 -15.86 17.18
C PHE A 70 4.44 -14.63 16.26
N VAL A 71 4.05 -13.46 16.80
CA VAL A 71 3.98 -12.20 16.04
C VAL A 71 5.36 -11.77 15.57
N GLU A 72 6.36 -11.80 16.46
CA GLU A 72 7.75 -11.41 16.14
C GLU A 72 8.31 -12.29 15.02
N LYS A 73 8.13 -13.61 15.10
CA LYS A 73 8.57 -14.53 14.05
C LYS A 73 7.91 -14.21 12.70
N ARG A 74 6.61 -13.96 12.69
CA ARG A 74 5.87 -13.62 11.46
C ARG A 74 6.29 -12.26 10.89
N GLN A 75 6.56 -11.28 11.74
CA GLN A 75 7.06 -9.98 11.30
C GLN A 75 8.48 -10.10 10.74
N ALA A 76 9.35 -10.89 11.38
CA ALA A 76 10.70 -11.15 10.88
C ALA A 76 10.68 -11.85 9.50
N GLU A 77 9.81 -12.85 9.32
CA GLU A 77 9.60 -13.50 8.02
C GLU A 77 9.13 -12.50 6.95
N GLN A 78 8.11 -11.68 7.26
CA GLN A 78 7.60 -10.67 6.32
C GLN A 78 8.66 -9.64 5.93
N LEU A 79 9.45 -9.14 6.89
CA LEU A 79 10.51 -8.19 6.62
C LEU A 79 11.65 -8.81 5.81
N ALA A 80 11.93 -10.10 5.99
CA ALA A 80 12.92 -10.81 5.18
C ALA A 80 12.42 -11.00 3.74
N ASP A 81 11.16 -11.40 3.56
CA ASP A 81 10.55 -11.55 2.25
C ASP A 81 10.45 -10.22 1.50
N GLU A 82 10.05 -9.14 2.17
CA GLU A 82 9.98 -7.81 1.56
C GLU A 82 11.37 -7.31 1.12
N LYS A 83 12.41 -7.53 1.94
CA LYS A 83 13.79 -7.20 1.56
C LYS A 83 14.23 -8.00 0.35
N ALA A 84 13.97 -9.31 0.34
CA ALA A 84 14.31 -10.17 -0.79
C ALA A 84 13.57 -9.77 -2.07
N GLU A 85 12.30 -9.38 -1.97
CA GLU A 85 11.51 -8.90 -3.10
C GLU A 85 12.02 -7.55 -3.63
N ARG A 86 12.37 -6.61 -2.73
CA ARG A 86 13.01 -5.34 -3.12
C ARG A 86 14.35 -5.56 -3.81
N GLU A 87 15.17 -6.50 -3.33
CA GLU A 87 16.43 -6.87 -3.98
C GLU A 87 16.20 -7.49 -5.36
N ARG A 88 15.23 -8.39 -5.50
CA ARG A 88 14.83 -8.93 -6.81
C ARG A 88 14.37 -7.82 -7.75
N GLN A 89 13.47 -6.96 -7.31
CA GLN A 89 12.95 -5.88 -8.15
C GLN A 89 14.04 -4.89 -8.56
N THR A 90 14.97 -4.55 -7.66
CA THR A 90 16.12 -3.69 -8.01
C THR A 90 17.06 -4.37 -8.98
N SER A 91 17.36 -5.66 -8.78
CA SER A 91 18.18 -6.45 -9.71
C SER A 91 17.53 -6.58 -11.10
N GLU A 92 16.21 -6.79 -11.17
CA GLU A 92 15.46 -6.86 -12.43
C GLU A 92 15.45 -5.51 -13.16
N ARG A 93 15.26 -4.41 -12.42
CA ARG A 93 15.35 -3.06 -12.98
C ARG A 93 16.75 -2.79 -13.53
N GLN A 94 17.79 -3.14 -12.78
CA GLN A 94 19.18 -2.99 -13.23
C GLN A 94 19.47 -3.86 -14.46
N TRP A 95 19.01 -5.11 -14.47
CA TRP A 95 19.16 -6.02 -15.60
C TRP A 95 18.44 -5.51 -16.85
N ALA A 96 17.18 -5.09 -16.72
CA ALA A 96 16.41 -4.51 -17.83
C ALA A 96 17.05 -3.23 -18.35
N ALA A 97 17.56 -2.37 -17.47
CA ALA A 97 18.25 -1.15 -17.85
C ALA A 97 19.58 -1.44 -18.56
N GLN A 98 20.33 -2.46 -18.12
CA GLN A 98 21.53 -2.93 -18.79
C GLN A 98 21.22 -3.52 -20.18
N GLN A 99 20.15 -4.29 -20.31
CA GLN A 99 19.71 -4.83 -21.60
C GLN A 99 19.39 -3.73 -22.61
N ARG A 100 18.76 -2.62 -22.19
CA ARG A 100 18.49 -1.48 -23.08
C ARG A 100 19.78 -0.86 -23.63
N VAL A 101 20.77 -0.66 -22.76
CA VAL A 101 22.10 -0.16 -23.16
C VAL A 101 22.73 -1.08 -24.20
N TYR A 102 22.65 -2.41 -24.03
CA TYR A 102 23.15 -3.36 -25.04
C TYR A 102 22.36 -3.34 -26.35
N ALA A 103 21.03 -3.21 -26.27
CA ALA A 103 20.11 -3.22 -27.41
C ALA A 103 20.14 -1.92 -28.24
N SER A 104 20.64 -0.81 -27.68
CA SER A 104 20.79 0.46 -28.39
C SER A 104 21.60 0.30 -29.69
N THR A 105 21.13 0.94 -30.76
CA THR A 105 21.73 0.86 -32.10
C THR A 105 22.75 1.95 -32.36
N SER A 106 22.52 3.16 -31.86
CA SER A 106 23.42 4.31 -31.99
C SER A 106 24.24 4.51 -30.72
N MET A 107 25.42 5.14 -30.84
CA MET A 107 26.22 5.49 -29.66
C MET A 107 25.51 6.53 -28.78
N ASP A 108 24.92 7.56 -29.39
CA ASP A 108 24.33 8.67 -28.64
C ASP A 108 23.15 8.21 -27.79
N ASP A 109 22.33 7.29 -28.31
CA ASP A 109 21.24 6.68 -27.53
C ASP A 109 21.78 5.81 -26.39
N CYS A 110 22.82 5.01 -26.66
CA CYS A 110 23.50 4.20 -25.64
C CYS A 110 24.02 5.05 -24.48
N LEU A 111 24.73 6.14 -24.79
CA LEU A 111 25.29 7.05 -23.78
C LEU A 111 24.21 7.82 -23.02
N ARG A 112 23.11 8.19 -23.69
CA ARG A 112 21.97 8.85 -23.06
C ARG A 112 21.26 7.94 -22.07
N GLU A 113 21.02 6.68 -22.43
CA GLU A 113 20.45 5.69 -21.50
C GLU A 113 21.39 5.42 -20.32
N LEU A 114 22.69 5.31 -20.56
CA LEU A 114 23.67 5.07 -19.51
C LEU A 114 23.78 6.25 -18.54
N ALA A 115 23.65 7.49 -19.01
CA ALA A 115 23.65 8.69 -18.18
C ALA A 115 22.41 8.79 -17.26
N GLN A 116 21.31 8.13 -17.62
CA GLN A 116 20.08 8.12 -16.82
C GLN A 116 20.10 7.07 -15.69
N GLN A 117 21.05 6.14 -15.70
CA GLN A 117 21.14 5.06 -14.72
C GLN A 117 22.12 5.43 -13.59
N SER A 118 21.71 5.16 -12.34
CA SER A 118 22.59 5.24 -11.19
C SER A 118 23.42 3.96 -11.06
N ILE A 119 24.51 3.87 -11.82
CA ILE A 119 25.44 2.73 -11.80
C ILE A 119 26.73 3.15 -11.09
N ASP A 120 27.39 2.21 -10.41
CA ASP A 120 28.75 2.39 -9.90
C ASP A 120 29.71 2.93 -10.98
N PRO A 121 30.66 3.82 -10.62
CA PRO A 121 31.51 4.51 -11.58
C PRO A 121 32.41 3.56 -12.38
N LYS A 122 32.87 2.46 -11.77
CA LYS A 122 33.67 1.44 -12.46
C LYS A 122 32.88 0.75 -13.57
N ARG A 123 31.66 0.30 -13.26
CA ARG A 123 30.80 -0.41 -14.20
C ARG A 123 30.24 0.53 -15.27
N ARG A 124 30.04 1.80 -14.93
CA ARG A 124 29.73 2.84 -15.90
C ARG A 124 30.83 2.98 -16.95
N ALA A 125 32.11 3.05 -16.55
CA ALA A 125 33.22 3.16 -17.49
C ALA A 125 33.30 1.97 -18.47
N GLU A 126 33.01 0.76 -18.01
CA GLU A 126 32.93 -0.44 -18.86
C GLU A 126 31.80 -0.34 -19.89
N LEU A 127 30.61 0.07 -19.47
CA LEU A 127 29.46 0.26 -20.36
C LEU A 127 29.67 1.43 -21.35
N GLU A 128 30.35 2.50 -20.93
CA GLU A 128 30.73 3.60 -21.81
C GLU A 128 31.67 3.14 -22.92
N ALA A 129 32.64 2.27 -22.62
CA ALA A 129 33.52 1.68 -23.62
C ALA A 129 32.74 0.84 -24.64
N ILE A 130 31.73 0.08 -24.18
CA ILE A 130 30.83 -0.70 -25.05
C ILE A 130 30.02 0.24 -25.95
N CYS A 131 29.45 1.33 -25.43
CA CYS A 131 28.73 2.32 -26.22
C CYS A 131 29.64 2.96 -27.30
N ARG A 132 30.86 3.35 -26.93
CA ARG A 132 31.82 3.97 -27.86
C ARG A 132 32.29 3.00 -28.95
N ALA A 133 32.33 1.69 -28.66
CA ALA A 133 32.66 0.68 -29.66
C ALA A 133 31.61 0.59 -30.78
N LYS A 134 30.35 0.99 -30.53
CA LYS A 134 29.28 0.97 -31.55
C LYS A 134 29.52 1.97 -32.69
N VAL A 135 30.09 3.16 -32.41
CA VAL A 135 30.46 4.15 -33.45
C VAL A 135 31.39 3.57 -34.51
N LYS A 136 32.32 2.70 -34.11
CA LYS A 136 33.28 2.12 -35.05
C LYS A 136 32.64 1.22 -36.11
N ASN A 137 31.40 0.77 -35.88
CA ASN A 137 30.68 -0.14 -36.77
C ASN A 137 29.48 0.52 -37.45
N GLU A 138 29.23 1.82 -37.22
CA GLU A 138 28.11 2.52 -37.83
C GLU A 138 28.43 2.81 -39.31
N PRO A 139 27.62 2.34 -40.27
CA PRO A 139 27.87 2.59 -41.67
C PRO A 139 27.72 4.08 -41.93
N THR A 140 28.84 4.77 -42.19
CA THR A 140 28.85 6.16 -42.59
C THR A 140 28.03 6.31 -43.86
N ILE A 141 26.80 6.83 -43.76
CA ILE A 141 26.03 7.21 -44.95
C ILE A 141 26.72 8.45 -45.52
N VAL A 142 27.63 8.21 -46.46
CA VAL A 142 28.21 9.24 -47.30
C VAL A 142 27.07 9.77 -48.17
N GLY A 143 26.52 10.92 -47.80
CA GLY A 143 25.60 11.66 -48.64
C GLY A 143 26.33 12.09 -49.90
N VAL A 144 26.23 11.31 -50.97
CA VAL A 144 26.73 11.70 -52.30
C VAL A 144 25.86 12.87 -52.77
N PRO A 145 26.41 14.09 -52.94
CA PRO A 145 25.63 15.19 -53.49
C PRO A 145 25.37 14.88 -54.95
N VAL A 146 24.13 14.56 -55.29
CA VAL A 146 23.70 14.38 -56.68
C VAL A 146 23.48 15.78 -57.28
N PRO A 147 24.21 16.19 -58.32
CA PRO A 147 23.98 17.48 -58.96
C PRO A 147 22.65 17.45 -59.73
N VAL A 148 21.70 18.30 -59.31
CA VAL A 148 20.44 18.50 -60.01
C VAL A 148 20.71 19.31 -61.28
N TYR A 149 20.81 18.63 -62.42
CA TYR A 149 20.74 19.29 -63.72
C TYR A 149 19.27 19.39 -64.14
N GLY A 150 18.77 20.62 -64.21
CA GLY A 150 17.43 20.93 -64.66
C GLY A 150 17.25 20.55 -66.12
N ILE A 151 16.40 19.55 -66.37
CA ILE A 151 15.78 19.32 -67.68
C ILE A 151 14.31 19.00 -67.41
N GLY A 152 13.44 19.89 -67.88
CA GLY A 152 12.01 19.68 -67.85
C GLY A 152 11.64 18.45 -68.65
N SER A 153 11.02 17.47 -68.00
CA SER A 153 10.05 16.56 -68.60
C SER A 153 9.29 15.89 -67.47
N GLY A 154 7.98 15.77 -67.63
CA GLY A 154 7.05 15.38 -66.57
C GLY A 154 7.41 14.05 -65.91
N TYR A 155 7.83 14.12 -64.65
CA TYR A 155 7.79 13.00 -63.73
C TYR A 155 6.75 13.33 -62.66
N HIS A 156 5.63 12.63 -62.69
CA HIS A 156 4.78 12.54 -61.51
C HIS A 156 5.59 11.83 -60.42
N PRO A 157 5.67 12.38 -59.20
CA PRO A 157 6.23 11.62 -58.09
C PRO A 157 5.40 10.34 -57.91
N PRO A 158 6.02 9.19 -57.61
CA PRO A 158 5.26 8.02 -57.20
C PRO A 158 4.40 8.45 -56.00
N ARG A 159 3.09 8.26 -56.15
CA ARG A 159 2.11 8.54 -55.10
C ARG A 159 2.54 7.72 -53.90
N VAL A 160 3.06 8.38 -52.86
CA VAL A 160 3.32 7.72 -51.59
C VAL A 160 1.97 7.25 -51.09
N THR A 161 1.71 5.95 -51.17
CA THR A 161 0.57 5.34 -50.50
C THR A 161 0.75 5.68 -49.03
N PRO A 162 -0.21 6.36 -48.37
CA PRO A 162 -0.17 6.51 -46.93
C PRO A 162 -0.05 5.12 -46.33
N LEU A 163 0.93 4.94 -45.43
CA LEU A 163 1.01 3.74 -44.62
C LEU A 163 -0.38 3.51 -44.00
N PRO A 164 -0.96 2.30 -44.06
CA PRO A 164 -2.25 2.05 -43.45
C PRO A 164 -2.19 2.51 -41.99
N THR A 165 -3.05 3.46 -41.62
CA THR A 165 -3.21 3.88 -40.23
C THR A 165 -3.38 2.63 -39.37
N PRO A 166 -2.70 2.53 -38.22
CA PRO A 166 -2.89 1.41 -37.32
C PRO A 166 -4.39 1.30 -37.03
N ARG A 167 -4.93 0.11 -37.32
CA ARG A 167 -6.32 -0.24 -37.03
C ARG A 167 -6.57 0.14 -35.57
N PRO A 168 -7.69 0.80 -35.23
CA PRO A 168 -8.06 0.97 -33.83
C PRO A 168 -7.99 -0.41 -33.18
N GLU A 169 -7.22 -0.53 -32.10
CA GLU A 169 -7.15 -1.76 -31.33
C GLU A 169 -8.59 -2.21 -31.06
N ALA A 170 -8.91 -3.44 -31.48
CA ALA A 170 -10.18 -4.03 -31.14
C ALA A 170 -10.30 -3.98 -29.62
N LYS A 171 -11.34 -3.28 -29.14
CA LYS A 171 -11.74 -3.27 -27.74
C LYS A 171 -11.63 -4.70 -27.20
N PRO A 172 -10.99 -4.92 -26.04
CA PRO A 172 -10.83 -6.27 -25.51
C PRO A 172 -12.21 -6.91 -25.44
N GLU A 173 -12.40 -7.95 -26.26
CA GLU A 173 -13.58 -8.77 -26.21
C GLU A 173 -13.58 -9.40 -24.82
N THR A 174 -14.51 -8.93 -23.98
CA THR A 174 -14.76 -9.50 -22.67
C THR A 174 -14.94 -10.99 -22.85
N ARG A 175 -13.97 -11.78 -22.38
CA ARG A 175 -14.10 -13.23 -22.30
C ARG A 175 -15.47 -13.52 -21.67
N PRO A 176 -16.32 -14.37 -22.25
CA PRO A 176 -17.48 -14.85 -21.54
C PRO A 176 -16.99 -15.46 -20.23
N GLY A 177 -17.48 -14.90 -19.11
CA GLY A 177 -17.14 -15.38 -17.78
C GLY A 177 -17.34 -16.88 -17.71
N LYS A 178 -16.41 -17.58 -17.06
CA LYS A 178 -16.54 -19.03 -16.83
C LYS A 178 -17.93 -19.28 -16.20
N PRO A 179 -18.73 -20.22 -16.72
CA PRO A 179 -20.02 -20.52 -16.13
C PRO A 179 -19.82 -20.95 -14.69
N CYS A 180 -20.62 -20.38 -13.77
CA CYS A 180 -20.53 -20.69 -12.35
C CYS A 180 -20.68 -22.21 -12.14
N PRO A 181 -19.79 -22.84 -11.35
CA PRO A 181 -19.95 -24.24 -10.99
C PRO A 181 -21.25 -24.44 -10.21
N ARG A 182 -21.94 -25.57 -10.44
CA ARG A 182 -23.21 -25.88 -9.75
C ARG A 182 -22.96 -25.94 -8.24
N GLY A 183 -23.64 -25.08 -7.48
CA GLY A 183 -23.65 -25.09 -6.02
C GLY A 183 -23.02 -23.88 -5.34
N ASP A 184 -22.48 -22.93 -6.08
CA ASP A 184 -21.88 -21.74 -5.48
C ASP A 184 -22.94 -20.67 -5.15
N LYS A 185 -23.05 -20.32 -3.86
CA LYS A 185 -24.08 -19.42 -3.32
C LYS A 185 -23.73 -17.94 -3.52
N TYR A 186 -22.48 -17.68 -3.92
CA TYR A 186 -21.91 -16.34 -4.02
C TYR A 186 -21.70 -15.89 -5.47
N CYS A 187 -22.06 -16.72 -6.45
CA CYS A 187 -21.97 -16.39 -7.87
C CYS A 187 -23.28 -15.72 -8.31
N VAL A 188 -23.23 -14.42 -8.63
CA VAL A 188 -24.37 -13.67 -9.18
C VAL A 188 -24.47 -13.98 -10.68
N ARG A 189 -25.65 -14.43 -11.11
CA ARG A 189 -25.93 -14.93 -12.45
C ARG A 189 -26.26 -13.81 -13.44
#